data_AF-A0A8T1NFW8-F1
#
_entry.id   AF-A0A8T1NFW8-F1
#
_cell.length_a   1.000
_cell.length_b   1.000
_cell.length_c   1.000
_cell.angle_alpha   90.00
_cell.angle_beta   90.00
_cell.angle_gamma   90.00
#
_symmetry.space_group_name_H-M   'P 1'
#
loop_
_entity.id
_entity.type
_entity.pdbx_description
1 polymer ?
#
loop_
_entity_poly.entity_id
_entity_poly.type
_entity_poly.pdbx_seq_one_letter_code
_entity_poly.pdbx_strand_id
1 'polypeptide(L)'
;MCLRLPLLLLLRLLVLFRRPCLSPRYGLRLHFGFLLPSPPFALAEIGSWLACSPRTLSGSLCLPIEAPKISFAAKDIDVTEWKGDMLAVGVTEKDMSKDDNSKFENSLLRKLDSQLGGLLAEVSSEEDFTGKTGQSTVLRLPGLGSKRVGLIGLGQSASTTAAFRGLGEAVAAAAKAAQASDVAVALASFEGLSAESKLNTATAIASGTVLGLYEDNRYRSESKKPALKSVDILGLGAGPDLAKKLKQAEDVSSAVIFGRELVNSPANVLTPAVLAEEASKIASLYGDVFSATILNAEQCKELKMGSYLGVAAASANPPHFIHLRYTPPSGPAKVKLALVGKGLTFDSGGYNIKTGPICSIELMKFDMAGSAAVLGAAKAIGLIKPPGVEVHFIVAACENMISGTGMRPGDIVTASDGKTIEEWILWFVKR
;
A
#
# COMPACT_ATOMS: atom_id res chain seq x y z
N MET A 1 -27.10 -45.56 0.63
CA MET A 1 -27.17 -46.95 0.09
C MET A 1 -26.42 -46.93 -1.24
N CYS A 2 -25.42 -47.78 -1.51
CA CYS A 2 -25.45 -49.25 -1.62
C CYS A 2 -26.27 -49.70 -2.85
N LEU A 3 -25.84 -50.60 -3.76
CA LEU A 3 -24.57 -51.37 -3.97
C LEU A 3 -24.56 -51.83 -5.48
N ARG A 4 -23.62 -52.55 -6.12
CA ARG A 4 -22.37 -53.31 -5.80
C ARG A 4 -21.50 -53.47 -7.08
N LEU A 5 -20.24 -53.90 -6.95
CA LEU A 5 -19.39 -54.46 -8.03
C LEU A 5 -19.79 -55.91 -8.40
N PRO A 6 -19.33 -56.44 -9.57
CA PRO A 6 -18.15 -57.33 -9.60
C PRO A 6 -17.11 -56.88 -10.65
N LEU A 7 -15.77 -57.10 -10.58
CA LEU A 7 -14.84 -57.96 -9.82
C LEU A 7 -14.49 -59.35 -10.44
N LEU A 8 -13.20 -59.72 -10.32
CA LEU A 8 -12.47 -60.95 -10.75
C LEU A 8 -12.05 -61.06 -12.24
N LEU A 9 -10.90 -61.67 -12.61
CA LEU A 9 -9.60 -61.92 -11.93
C LEU A 9 -8.57 -62.52 -12.94
N LEU A 10 -7.28 -62.10 -12.97
CA LEU A 10 -6.08 -62.99 -12.89
C LEU A 10 -4.73 -62.20 -12.93
N LEU A 11 -3.59 -62.92 -12.85
CA LEU A 11 -2.59 -62.72 -11.78
C LEU A 11 -1.16 -63.18 -12.17
N ARG A 12 -0.15 -62.78 -11.36
CA ARG A 12 1.31 -63.12 -11.39
C ARG A 12 2.15 -62.20 -12.29
N LEU A 13 3.42 -61.87 -11.99
CA LEU A 13 4.33 -62.22 -10.87
C LEU A 13 4.55 -60.99 -9.92
N LEU A 14 5.08 -61.02 -8.69
CA LEU A 14 5.95 -61.90 -7.87
C LEU A 14 7.48 -61.71 -8.11
N VAL A 15 8.39 -61.65 -7.11
CA VAL A 15 8.31 -61.56 -5.62
C VAL A 15 9.69 -61.15 -5.03
N LEU A 16 9.78 -60.90 -3.71
CA LEU A 16 10.99 -60.57 -2.89
C LEU A 16 11.56 -59.13 -3.08
N PHE A 17 12.41 -58.57 -2.20
CA PHE A 17 12.87 -59.01 -0.84
C PHE A 17 12.42 -58.00 0.25
N ARG A 18 12.54 -58.33 1.55
CA ARG A 18 11.97 -57.52 2.66
C ARG A 18 12.75 -57.65 3.99
N ARG A 19 12.85 -56.53 4.73
CA ARG A 19 13.01 -56.41 6.22
C ARG A 19 14.37 -56.85 6.85
N PRO A 20 14.66 -56.52 8.14
CA PRO A 20 14.33 -55.30 8.91
C PRO A 20 15.47 -54.74 9.83
N CYS A 21 15.20 -53.58 10.45
CA CYS A 21 15.73 -52.99 11.70
C CYS A 21 16.94 -53.60 12.46
N LEU A 22 17.92 -52.74 12.82
CA LEU A 22 18.48 -52.63 14.18
C LEU A 22 19.35 -51.36 14.35
N SER A 23 19.69 -51.00 15.60
CA SER A 23 20.73 -50.01 15.97
C SER A 23 21.63 -50.64 17.05
N PRO A 24 22.91 -50.22 17.20
CA PRO A 24 23.18 -49.27 18.29
C PRO A 24 24.41 -48.32 18.12
N ARG A 25 24.42 -47.30 18.99
CA ARG A 25 25.57 -46.58 19.59
C ARG A 25 26.99 -46.71 18.96
N TYR A 26 27.44 -45.64 18.33
CA TYR A 26 28.80 -45.09 18.49
C TYR A 26 28.70 -43.54 18.51
N GLY A 27 29.58 -42.77 19.15
CA GLY A 27 30.75 -43.20 19.93
C GLY A 27 32.00 -42.34 19.78
N LEU A 28 31.91 -41.05 19.40
CA LEU A 28 33.08 -40.21 19.15
C LEU A 28 33.08 -38.92 19.99
N ARG A 29 34.15 -38.68 20.75
CA ARG A 29 34.55 -37.36 21.24
C ARG A 29 35.63 -36.81 20.33
N LEU A 30 35.59 -35.52 20.00
CA LEU A 30 36.77 -34.76 19.60
C LEU A 30 36.64 -33.35 20.18
N HIS A 31 37.56 -32.97 21.07
CA HIS A 31 37.80 -31.58 21.42
C HIS A 31 38.78 -30.99 20.40
N PHE A 32 38.48 -29.79 19.91
CA PHE A 32 39.51 -28.76 19.73
C PHE A 32 38.91 -27.42 20.14
N GLY A 33 39.59 -26.73 21.05
CA GLY A 33 39.28 -25.35 21.42
C GLY A 33 40.38 -24.44 20.89
N PHE A 34 40.00 -23.24 20.44
CA PHE A 34 40.92 -22.14 20.20
C PHE A 34 40.32 -20.87 20.81
N LEU A 35 41.02 -20.30 21.78
CA LEU A 35 40.86 -18.88 22.13
C LEU A 35 41.78 -18.07 21.22
N LEU A 36 41.29 -16.94 20.71
CA LEU A 36 42.01 -15.66 20.61
C LEU A 36 40.94 -14.54 20.53
N PRO A 37 41.26 -13.28 20.91
CA PRO A 37 40.24 -12.25 21.15
C PRO A 37 39.94 -11.35 19.95
N SER A 38 38.75 -10.76 19.96
CA SER A 38 38.32 -9.69 19.03
C SER A 38 38.11 -8.37 19.78
N PRO A 39 38.47 -7.20 19.22
CA PRO A 39 38.34 -5.90 19.88
C PRO A 39 36.88 -5.37 19.86
N PRO A 40 36.53 -4.41 20.74
CA PRO A 40 35.19 -3.84 20.80
C PRO A 40 34.93 -2.88 19.62
N PHE A 41 33.93 -3.19 18.80
CA PHE A 41 33.35 -2.27 17.81
C PHE A 41 31.97 -1.76 18.26
N ALA A 42 31.58 -0.58 17.76
CA ALA A 42 30.58 0.27 18.38
C ALA A 42 29.14 -0.30 18.39
N LEU A 43 28.44 -0.09 19.51
CA LEU A 43 27.03 -0.43 19.74
C LEU A 43 26.07 0.59 19.08
N ALA A 44 26.22 0.82 17.77
CA ALA A 44 25.59 1.96 17.09
C ALA A 44 24.84 1.65 15.77
N GLU A 45 24.62 0.39 15.37
CA GLU A 45 23.96 0.09 14.09
C GLU A 45 23.04 -1.16 14.06
N ILE A 46 22.52 -1.60 15.20
CA ILE A 46 21.57 -2.73 15.30
C ILE A 46 20.13 -2.23 15.53
N GLY A 47 19.63 -1.42 14.58
CA GLY A 47 18.35 -0.69 14.72
C GLY A 47 17.14 -1.23 13.92
N SER A 48 17.33 -2.21 13.02
CA SER A 48 16.32 -2.59 12.02
C SER A 48 16.00 -4.09 11.90
N TRP A 49 16.66 -4.95 12.69
CA TRP A 49 16.65 -6.42 12.49
C TRP A 49 15.57 -7.20 13.28
N LEU A 50 14.61 -6.51 13.92
CA LEU A 50 13.58 -7.13 14.77
C LEU A 50 12.14 -6.71 14.37
N ALA A 51 11.81 -6.88 13.09
CA ALA A 51 10.46 -6.67 12.54
C ALA A 51 9.71 -7.97 12.18
N CYS A 52 10.21 -9.13 12.61
CA CYS A 52 9.51 -10.43 12.52
C CYS A 52 9.40 -11.04 13.92
N SER A 53 8.18 -11.13 14.45
CA SER A 53 7.92 -11.94 15.66
C SER A 53 8.09 -13.42 15.31
N PRO A 54 8.89 -14.21 16.07
CA PRO A 54 9.16 -15.63 15.76
C PRO A 54 7.97 -16.55 16.11
N ARG A 55 6.73 -16.05 16.02
CA ARG A 55 5.48 -16.74 16.35
C ARG A 55 4.39 -16.56 15.28
N THR A 56 4.75 -16.26 14.03
CA THR A 56 3.78 -16.34 12.92
C THR A 56 3.33 -17.79 12.74
N LEU A 57 2.02 -18.01 12.62
CA LEU A 57 1.39 -19.36 12.71
C LEU A 57 1.90 -20.36 11.64
N SER A 58 2.54 -19.86 10.59
CA SER A 58 3.01 -20.57 9.40
C SER A 58 4.53 -20.53 9.21
N GLY A 59 5.29 -19.91 10.13
CA GLY A 59 6.73 -19.65 9.93
C GLY A 59 7.03 -18.70 8.77
N SER A 60 6.05 -17.92 8.31
CA SER A 60 6.21 -16.98 7.21
C SER A 60 7.16 -15.84 7.60
N LEU A 61 8.30 -15.78 6.90
CA LEU A 61 9.26 -14.68 6.96
C LEU A 61 8.75 -13.50 6.12
N CYS A 62 8.75 -12.31 6.71
CA CYS A 62 8.41 -11.06 6.03
C CYS A 62 9.71 -10.36 5.58
N LEU A 63 9.82 -10.02 4.29
CA LEU A 63 10.95 -9.21 3.81
C LEU A 63 10.82 -7.75 4.32
N PRO A 64 11.94 -7.04 4.57
CA PRO A 64 11.91 -5.69 5.10
C PRO A 64 11.19 -4.69 4.17
N ILE A 65 10.48 -3.73 4.77
CA ILE A 65 9.79 -2.65 4.06
C ILE A 65 10.83 -1.67 3.50
N GLU A 66 10.98 -1.65 2.17
CA GLU A 66 11.69 -0.59 1.44
C GLU A 66 10.68 0.24 0.65
N ALA A 67 10.05 1.22 1.31
CA ALA A 67 9.22 2.21 0.63
C ALA A 67 10.06 3.00 -0.40
N PRO A 68 9.55 3.26 -1.62
CA PRO A 68 10.33 3.89 -2.68
C PRO A 68 10.70 5.34 -2.33
N LYS A 69 12.00 5.60 -2.20
CA LYS A 69 12.56 6.94 -1.97
C LYS A 69 12.71 7.67 -3.30
N ILE A 70 11.60 8.22 -3.80
CA ILE A 70 11.57 9.11 -4.97
C ILE A 70 11.79 10.55 -4.48
N SER A 71 12.74 11.29 -5.06
CA SER A 71 12.87 12.73 -4.86
C SER A 71 12.09 13.50 -5.93
N PHE A 72 11.08 14.28 -5.53
CA PHE A 72 10.37 15.17 -6.44
C PHE A 72 11.01 16.56 -6.46
N ALA A 73 11.23 17.10 -7.65
CA ALA A 73 11.64 18.47 -7.87
C ALA A 73 10.71 19.15 -8.89
N ALA A 74 10.60 20.47 -8.80
CA ALA A 74 9.87 21.27 -9.79
C ALA A 74 10.85 22.20 -10.50
N LYS A 75 10.79 22.23 -11.84
CA LYS A 75 11.77 22.95 -12.68
C LYS A 75 11.07 23.73 -13.78
N ASP A 76 11.25 25.05 -13.76
CA ASP A 76 10.89 25.93 -14.87
C ASP A 76 12.08 25.98 -15.86
N ILE A 77 12.24 24.89 -16.62
CA ILE A 77 13.15 24.77 -17.77
C ILE A 77 12.38 24.38 -19.02
N ASP A 78 12.96 24.59 -20.20
CA ASP A 78 12.35 24.10 -21.44
C ASP A 78 12.38 22.56 -21.47
N VAL A 79 11.23 21.96 -21.79
CA VAL A 79 11.03 20.51 -21.80
C VAL A 79 11.99 19.78 -22.74
N THR A 80 12.44 20.43 -23.82
CA THR A 80 13.42 19.88 -24.78
C THR A 80 14.87 19.96 -24.32
N GLU A 81 15.16 20.71 -23.24
CA GLU A 81 16.51 20.83 -22.68
C GLU A 81 16.76 19.83 -21.53
N TRP A 82 15.70 19.18 -21.02
CA TRP A 82 15.78 18.20 -19.95
C TRP A 82 16.53 16.93 -20.36
N LYS A 83 17.23 16.30 -19.40
CA LYS A 83 18.11 15.14 -19.62
C LYS A 83 17.88 14.08 -18.56
N GLY A 84 17.75 12.82 -18.98
CA GLY A 84 17.45 11.67 -18.11
C GLY A 84 16.99 10.45 -18.90
N ASP A 85 16.32 9.50 -18.25
CA ASP A 85 15.94 8.21 -18.85
C ASP A 85 14.60 8.24 -19.60
N MET A 86 13.65 9.05 -19.15
CA MET A 86 12.34 9.21 -19.77
C MET A 86 11.72 10.58 -19.48
N LEU A 87 11.33 11.29 -20.53
CA LEU A 87 10.37 12.39 -20.45
C LEU A 87 8.97 11.84 -20.72
N ALA A 88 8.01 12.15 -19.86
CA ALA A 88 6.59 11.84 -20.04
C ALA A 88 5.78 13.13 -20.25
N VAL A 89 4.89 13.14 -21.23
CA VAL A 89 4.00 14.27 -21.52
C VAL A 89 2.55 13.82 -21.41
N GLY A 90 1.81 14.42 -20.47
CA GLY A 90 0.36 14.28 -20.39
C GLY A 90 -0.31 15.08 -21.52
N VAL A 91 -1.15 14.42 -22.32
CA VAL A 91 -1.84 14.99 -23.49
C VAL A 91 -3.35 14.77 -23.38
N THR A 92 -4.15 15.79 -23.70
CA THR A 92 -5.59 15.62 -23.93
C THR A 92 -5.88 15.23 -25.39
N GLU A 93 -7.10 14.79 -25.68
CA GLU A 93 -7.57 14.61 -27.07
C GLU A 93 -7.50 15.92 -27.89
N LYS A 94 -7.57 17.10 -27.24
CA LYS A 94 -7.34 18.41 -27.90
C LYS A 94 -5.87 18.61 -28.25
N ASP A 95 -4.93 18.25 -27.36
CA ASP A 95 -3.49 18.46 -27.60
C ASP A 95 -2.96 17.63 -28.77
N MET A 96 -3.65 16.54 -29.10
CA MET A 96 -3.30 15.61 -30.18
C MET A 96 -3.79 16.06 -31.57
N SER A 97 -4.38 17.25 -31.71
CA SER A 97 -4.77 17.78 -33.01
C SER A 97 -3.55 17.98 -33.93
N LYS A 98 -3.76 17.75 -35.23
CA LYS A 98 -2.74 17.82 -36.29
C LYS A 98 -3.25 18.71 -37.43
N ASP A 99 -2.35 19.48 -38.03
CA ASP A 99 -2.63 20.27 -39.23
C ASP A 99 -2.70 19.41 -40.50
N ASP A 100 -3.05 20.02 -41.65
CA ASP A 100 -3.18 19.34 -42.96
C ASP A 100 -1.91 18.58 -43.39
N ASN A 101 -0.75 18.88 -42.82
CA ASN A 101 0.52 18.19 -43.08
C ASN A 101 0.80 17.07 -42.05
N SER A 102 -0.21 16.66 -41.28
CA SER A 102 -0.15 15.68 -40.19
C SER A 102 0.79 16.05 -39.02
N LYS A 103 1.13 17.34 -38.87
CA LYS A 103 2.00 17.84 -37.78
C LYS A 103 1.17 18.34 -36.61
N PHE A 104 1.55 18.01 -35.38
CA PHE A 104 0.85 18.45 -34.17
C PHE A 104 0.63 19.96 -34.15
N GLU A 105 -0.56 20.44 -33.80
CA GLU A 105 -0.83 21.88 -33.60
C GLU A 105 -0.30 22.36 -32.25
N ASN A 106 -0.36 21.51 -31.22
CA ASN A 106 0.19 21.79 -29.90
C ASN A 106 1.69 22.15 -29.98
N SER A 107 2.07 23.29 -29.40
CA SER A 107 3.40 23.86 -29.54
C SER A 107 4.51 23.03 -28.89
N LEU A 108 4.26 22.34 -27.77
CA LEU A 108 5.23 21.45 -27.14
C LEU A 108 5.43 20.18 -27.98
N LEU A 109 4.34 19.53 -28.41
CA LEU A 109 4.42 18.33 -29.24
C LEU A 109 5.07 18.63 -30.59
N ARG A 110 4.73 19.76 -31.23
CA ARG A 110 5.38 20.24 -32.46
C ARG A 110 6.89 20.47 -32.28
N LYS A 111 7.31 21.02 -31.13
CA LYS A 111 8.74 21.25 -30.84
C LYS A 111 9.51 19.94 -30.63
N LEU A 112 8.94 19.01 -29.87
CA LEU A 112 9.50 17.67 -29.65
C LEU A 112 9.60 16.88 -30.96
N ASP A 113 8.49 16.78 -31.70
CA ASP A 113 8.41 16.05 -32.96
C ASP A 113 9.36 16.60 -34.04
N SER A 114 9.52 17.94 -34.11
CA SER A 114 10.50 18.58 -35.00
C SER A 114 11.96 18.28 -34.66
N GLN A 115 12.29 17.96 -33.40
CA GLN A 115 13.62 17.47 -33.02
C GLN A 115 13.79 15.97 -33.28
N LEU A 116 12.68 15.24 -33.40
CA LEU A 116 12.61 13.80 -33.70
C LEU A 116 12.38 13.50 -35.19
N GLY A 117 12.34 14.52 -36.05
CA GLY A 117 12.21 14.37 -37.49
C GLY A 117 10.82 13.92 -37.98
N GLY A 118 9.78 14.04 -37.15
CA GLY A 118 8.41 13.55 -37.45
C GLY A 118 8.06 12.20 -36.81
N LEU A 119 9.03 11.52 -36.20
CA LEU A 119 8.87 10.16 -35.65
C LEU A 119 7.84 10.07 -34.51
N LEU A 120 7.59 11.17 -33.77
CA LEU A 120 6.60 11.18 -32.69
C LEU A 120 5.18 11.30 -33.27
N ALA A 121 5.00 12.09 -34.33
CA ALA A 121 3.75 12.17 -35.07
C ALA A 121 3.44 10.88 -35.85
N GLU A 122 4.46 10.23 -36.41
CA GLU A 122 4.40 8.95 -37.12
C GLU A 122 3.92 7.83 -36.18
N VAL A 123 4.68 7.53 -35.12
CA VAL A 123 4.34 6.47 -34.14
C VAL A 123 2.99 6.72 -33.48
N SER A 124 2.63 7.97 -33.19
CA SER A 124 1.31 8.29 -32.64
C SER A 124 0.16 7.92 -33.59
N SER A 125 0.38 7.99 -34.91
CA SER A 125 -0.60 7.56 -35.91
C SER A 125 -0.60 6.04 -36.10
N GLU A 126 0.55 5.37 -36.03
CA GLU A 126 0.65 3.90 -36.15
C GLU A 126 -0.02 3.17 -34.97
N GLU A 127 0.07 3.72 -33.75
CA GLU A 127 -0.46 3.10 -32.52
C GLU A 127 -1.92 3.53 -32.17
N ASP A 128 -2.65 4.21 -33.07
CA ASP A 128 -3.94 4.91 -32.81
C ASP A 128 -3.92 5.82 -31.56
N PHE A 129 -2.75 6.34 -31.23
CA PHE A 129 -2.55 7.16 -30.04
C PHE A 129 -3.17 8.55 -30.28
N THR A 130 -4.36 8.73 -29.70
CA THR A 130 -5.25 9.88 -29.92
C THR A 130 -5.50 10.69 -28.64
N GLY A 131 -4.73 10.43 -27.58
CA GLY A 131 -4.82 11.14 -26.30
C GLY A 131 -5.94 10.67 -25.37
N LYS A 132 -6.67 9.60 -25.73
CA LYS A 132 -7.77 9.04 -24.95
C LYS A 132 -7.27 8.48 -23.61
N THR A 133 -8.09 8.55 -22.56
CA THR A 133 -7.76 8.06 -21.22
C THR A 133 -7.30 6.59 -21.25
N GLY A 134 -6.10 6.32 -20.73
CA GLY A 134 -5.53 4.98 -20.65
C GLY A 134 -4.71 4.56 -21.87
N GLN A 135 -4.63 5.37 -22.93
CA GLN A 135 -3.61 5.20 -23.97
C GLN A 135 -2.25 5.69 -23.48
N SER A 136 -1.17 5.03 -23.91
CA SER A 136 0.21 5.52 -23.74
C SER A 136 1.13 4.97 -24.82
N THR A 137 1.96 5.84 -25.41
CA THR A 137 3.08 5.45 -26.30
C THR A 137 4.41 5.83 -25.65
N VAL A 138 5.47 5.03 -25.85
CA VAL A 138 6.81 5.27 -25.25
C VAL A 138 7.93 4.96 -26.23
N LEU A 139 8.46 6.00 -26.86
CA LEU A 139 9.48 5.95 -27.90
C LEU A 139 10.91 6.00 -27.32
N ARG A 140 11.83 5.20 -27.86
CA ARG A 140 13.25 5.14 -27.48
C ARG A 140 14.11 6.00 -28.41
N LEU A 141 14.85 6.97 -27.85
CA LEU A 141 15.48 8.06 -28.63
C LEU A 141 17.00 7.93 -28.80
N PRO A 142 17.55 8.09 -30.02
CA PRO A 142 18.99 8.21 -30.23
C PRO A 142 19.51 9.62 -29.86
N GLY A 143 20.05 9.76 -28.64
CA GLY A 143 20.93 10.88 -28.26
C GLY A 143 20.28 12.21 -27.86
N LEU A 144 18.94 12.32 -27.86
CA LEU A 144 18.22 13.60 -27.71
C LEU A 144 18.07 14.10 -26.26
N GLY A 145 19.13 14.02 -25.44
CA GLY A 145 19.15 14.44 -24.03
C GLY A 145 18.38 13.51 -23.07
N SER A 146 17.13 13.23 -23.38
CA SER A 146 16.35 12.13 -22.80
C SER A 146 16.57 10.82 -23.57
N LYS A 147 16.57 9.68 -22.87
CA LYS A 147 16.67 8.36 -23.53
C LYS A 147 15.33 7.89 -24.09
N ARG A 148 14.20 8.42 -23.61
CA ARG A 148 12.84 8.10 -24.07
C ARG A 148 11.94 9.33 -23.97
N VAL A 149 10.97 9.42 -24.87
CA VAL A 149 9.79 10.29 -24.76
C VAL A 149 8.55 9.40 -24.76
N GLY A 150 7.62 9.64 -23.84
CA GLY A 150 6.32 8.98 -23.86
C GLY A 150 5.18 9.97 -23.76
N LEU A 151 4.09 9.69 -24.48
CA LEU A 151 2.84 10.43 -24.40
C LEU A 151 1.83 9.60 -23.60
N ILE A 152 1.07 10.25 -22.71
CA ILE A 152 0.09 9.60 -21.83
C ILE A 152 -1.26 10.31 -22.00
N GLY A 153 -2.27 9.57 -22.43
CA GLY A 153 -3.59 10.07 -22.75
C GLY A 153 -4.42 10.39 -21.51
N LEU A 154 -4.89 11.64 -21.43
CA LEU A 154 -5.70 12.20 -20.34
C LEU A 154 -7.19 12.35 -20.70
N GLY A 155 -7.56 12.04 -21.95
CA GLY A 155 -8.90 12.16 -22.48
C GLY A 155 -9.31 13.58 -22.89
N GLN A 156 -10.61 13.78 -23.10
CA GLN A 156 -11.19 15.04 -23.60
C GLN A 156 -10.99 16.27 -22.69
N SER A 157 -10.98 16.08 -21.36
CA SER A 157 -10.86 17.19 -20.42
C SER A 157 -10.23 16.75 -19.08
N ALA A 158 -8.96 17.07 -18.91
CA ALA A 158 -8.17 16.70 -17.75
C ALA A 158 -8.14 17.83 -16.71
N SER A 159 -9.28 18.10 -16.07
CA SER A 159 -9.41 19.16 -15.05
C SER A 159 -9.36 18.64 -13.60
N THR A 160 -9.29 17.32 -13.39
CA THR A 160 -9.46 16.71 -12.06
C THR A 160 -8.14 16.18 -11.46
N THR A 161 -8.03 16.26 -10.14
CA THR A 161 -6.96 15.64 -9.34
C THR A 161 -6.85 14.12 -9.58
N ALA A 162 -7.93 13.47 -10.00
CA ALA A 162 -7.93 12.04 -10.34
C ALA A 162 -7.20 11.77 -11.66
N ALA A 163 -7.44 12.56 -12.71
CA ALA A 163 -6.75 12.42 -13.99
C ALA A 163 -5.23 12.62 -13.84
N PHE A 164 -4.83 13.64 -13.08
CA PHE A 164 -3.41 13.90 -12.82
C PHE A 164 -2.74 12.87 -11.91
N ARG A 165 -3.49 12.20 -11.03
CA ARG A 165 -2.99 11.01 -10.32
C ARG A 165 -2.80 9.83 -11.27
N GLY A 166 -3.75 9.58 -12.16
CA GLY A 166 -3.64 8.55 -13.21
C GLY A 166 -2.44 8.77 -14.13
N LEU A 167 -2.13 10.02 -14.48
CA LEU A 167 -0.89 10.39 -15.17
C LEU A 167 0.35 9.97 -14.37
N GLY A 168 0.41 10.30 -13.08
CA GLY A 168 1.51 9.88 -12.21
C GLY A 168 1.66 8.36 -12.09
N GLU A 169 0.56 7.62 -12.01
CA GLU A 169 0.53 6.15 -11.96
C GLU A 169 1.01 5.53 -13.28
N ALA A 170 0.59 6.07 -14.43
CA ALA A 170 1.07 5.67 -15.75
C ALA A 170 2.57 5.99 -15.96
N VAL A 171 3.05 7.13 -15.46
CA VAL A 171 4.49 7.47 -15.45
C VAL A 171 5.28 6.44 -14.64
N ALA A 172 4.80 6.04 -13.46
CA ALA A 172 5.46 5.01 -12.65
C ALA A 172 5.50 3.65 -13.35
N ALA A 173 4.41 3.24 -14.00
CA ALA A 173 4.35 2.01 -14.78
C ALA A 173 5.34 2.01 -15.96
N ALA A 174 5.36 3.10 -16.73
CA ALA A 174 6.29 3.26 -17.85
C ALA A 174 7.76 3.31 -17.39
N ALA A 175 8.07 4.06 -16.32
CA ALA A 175 9.41 4.11 -15.72
C ALA A 175 9.88 2.73 -15.22
N LYS A 176 8.98 1.96 -14.59
CA LYS A 176 9.24 0.58 -14.13
C LYS A 176 9.54 -0.36 -15.30
N ALA A 177 8.74 -0.30 -16.37
CA ALA A 177 8.98 -1.10 -17.59
C ALA A 177 10.28 -0.69 -18.30
N ALA A 178 10.58 0.61 -18.36
CA ALA A 178 11.77 1.18 -18.98
C ALA A 178 13.07 0.99 -18.18
N GLN A 179 12.97 0.59 -16.90
CA GLN A 179 14.04 0.63 -15.89
C GLN A 179 14.71 2.02 -15.79
N ALA A 180 13.91 3.07 -15.85
CA ALA A 180 14.34 4.46 -15.71
C ALA A 180 14.64 4.81 -14.24
N SER A 181 15.77 5.48 -13.97
CA SER A 181 16.07 6.07 -12.65
C SER A 181 15.70 7.53 -12.54
N ASP A 182 15.77 8.29 -13.64
CA ASP A 182 15.57 9.74 -13.64
C ASP A 182 14.55 10.14 -14.72
N VAL A 183 13.43 10.73 -14.30
CA VAL A 183 12.22 10.93 -15.13
C VAL A 183 11.74 12.37 -15.06
N ALA A 184 11.20 12.90 -16.15
CA ALA A 184 10.45 14.16 -16.16
C ALA A 184 8.97 13.93 -16.49
N VAL A 185 8.10 14.79 -15.95
CA VAL A 185 6.68 14.87 -16.29
C VAL A 185 6.32 16.31 -16.66
N ALA A 186 5.76 16.47 -17.85
CA ALA A 186 5.20 17.71 -18.36
C ALA A 186 3.72 17.52 -18.77
N LEU A 187 3.01 18.62 -19.00
CA LEU A 187 1.75 18.60 -19.76
C LEU A 187 1.99 19.26 -21.13
N ALA A 188 1.28 18.79 -22.15
CA ALA A 188 1.31 19.40 -23.48
C ALA A 188 0.68 20.81 -23.50
N SER A 189 -0.35 21.04 -22.67
CA SER A 189 -0.94 22.36 -22.47
C SER A 189 -1.14 22.68 -20.99
N PHE A 190 -1.03 23.97 -20.68
CA PHE A 190 -1.34 24.55 -19.38
C PHE A 190 -2.51 25.57 -19.46
N GLU A 191 -3.19 25.65 -20.61
CA GLU A 191 -4.28 26.59 -20.86
C GLU A 191 -5.40 26.43 -19.81
N GLY A 192 -5.88 27.55 -19.27
CA GLY A 192 -6.94 27.57 -18.25
C GLY A 192 -6.54 27.14 -16.84
N LEU A 193 -5.32 26.61 -16.61
CA LEU A 193 -4.86 26.27 -15.26
C LEU A 193 -4.39 27.50 -14.49
N SER A 194 -5.11 27.85 -13.42
CA SER A 194 -4.65 28.84 -12.44
C SER A 194 -3.36 28.40 -11.76
N ALA A 195 -2.63 29.35 -11.15
CA ALA A 195 -1.41 29.03 -10.39
C ALA A 195 -1.67 27.98 -9.29
N GLU A 196 -2.80 28.07 -8.58
CA GLU A 196 -3.17 27.06 -7.59
C GLU A 196 -3.47 25.69 -8.23
N SER A 197 -4.19 25.66 -9.36
CA SER A 197 -4.47 24.42 -10.08
C SER A 197 -3.17 23.74 -10.53
N LYS A 198 -2.17 24.48 -11.03
CA LYS A 198 -0.85 23.94 -11.40
C LYS A 198 -0.14 23.28 -10.22
N LEU A 199 -0.12 23.93 -9.05
CA LEU A 199 0.44 23.36 -7.83
C LEU A 199 -0.28 22.06 -7.42
N ASN A 200 -1.61 22.05 -7.50
CA ASN A 200 -2.43 20.90 -7.12
C ASN A 200 -2.24 19.73 -8.12
N THR A 201 -2.15 20.01 -9.42
CA THR A 201 -1.76 19.06 -10.47
C THR A 201 -0.38 18.43 -10.20
N ALA A 202 0.63 19.23 -9.85
CA ALA A 202 1.95 18.73 -9.51
C ALA A 202 1.92 17.76 -8.30
N THR A 203 1.16 18.08 -7.24
CA THR A 203 0.97 17.15 -6.11
C THR A 203 0.21 15.88 -6.48
N ALA A 204 -0.73 15.96 -7.42
CA ALA A 204 -1.48 14.80 -7.90
C ALA A 204 -0.60 13.83 -8.70
N ILE A 205 0.23 14.37 -9.60
CA ILE A 205 1.25 13.61 -10.34
C ILE A 205 2.22 12.94 -9.36
N ALA A 206 2.79 13.70 -8.41
CA ALA A 206 3.70 13.13 -7.42
C ALA A 206 3.05 12.01 -6.58
N SER A 207 1.83 12.23 -6.11
CA SER A 207 1.06 11.20 -5.39
C SER A 207 0.85 9.94 -6.24
N GLY A 208 0.44 10.11 -7.50
CA GLY A 208 0.24 9.01 -8.43
C GLY A 208 1.53 8.23 -8.70
N THR A 209 2.65 8.92 -8.88
CA THR A 209 3.94 8.27 -9.14
C THR A 209 4.44 7.48 -7.93
N VAL A 210 4.30 7.99 -6.70
CA VAL A 210 4.61 7.21 -5.48
C VAL A 210 3.69 6.00 -5.35
N LEU A 211 2.38 6.18 -5.55
CA LEU A 211 1.37 5.13 -5.35
C LEU A 211 1.35 4.08 -6.47
N GLY A 212 1.76 4.41 -7.69
CA GLY A 212 1.88 3.49 -8.83
C GLY A 212 3.21 2.74 -8.87
N LEU A 213 4.28 3.30 -8.29
CA LEU A 213 5.58 2.61 -8.20
C LEU A 213 5.60 1.55 -7.09
N TYR A 214 4.79 1.73 -6.03
CA TYR A 214 4.71 0.80 -4.90
C TYR A 214 4.21 -0.59 -5.33
N GLU A 215 4.99 -1.62 -5.03
CA GLU A 215 4.59 -3.02 -5.17
C GLU A 215 4.95 -3.80 -3.89
N ASP A 216 3.94 -4.43 -3.30
CA ASP A 216 4.08 -5.17 -2.05
C ASP A 216 4.70 -6.54 -2.28
N ASN A 217 6.03 -6.60 -2.14
CA ASN A 217 6.82 -7.80 -2.35
C ASN A 217 7.17 -8.55 -1.05
N ARG A 218 6.66 -8.11 0.11
CA ARG A 218 7.02 -8.64 1.44
C ARG A 218 6.80 -10.15 1.62
N TYR A 219 5.85 -10.70 0.85
CA TYR A 219 5.40 -12.09 0.90
C TYR A 219 5.73 -12.85 -0.40
N ARG A 220 6.70 -12.38 -1.19
CA ARG A 220 7.20 -13.05 -2.40
C ARG A 220 8.67 -13.46 -2.22
N SER A 221 9.04 -14.63 -2.75
CA SER A 221 10.43 -15.13 -2.74
C SER A 221 11.34 -14.37 -3.69
N GLU A 222 10.80 -13.88 -4.80
CA GLU A 222 11.51 -13.10 -5.82
C GLU A 222 10.82 -11.75 -6.03
N SER A 223 11.63 -10.70 -6.18
CA SER A 223 11.17 -9.37 -6.55
C SER A 223 12.30 -8.56 -7.20
N LYS A 224 11.92 -7.50 -7.93
CA LYS A 224 12.87 -6.53 -8.49
C LYS A 224 12.53 -5.15 -7.93
N LYS A 225 13.52 -4.50 -7.30
CA LYS A 225 13.36 -3.13 -6.79
C LYS A 225 13.15 -2.18 -7.98
N PRO A 226 12.21 -1.21 -7.89
CA PRO A 226 12.07 -0.19 -8.93
C PRO A 226 13.36 0.62 -9.11
N ALA A 227 13.68 0.97 -10.35
CA ALA A 227 14.87 1.77 -10.67
C ALA A 227 14.71 3.28 -10.37
N LEU A 228 13.47 3.77 -10.33
CA LEU A 228 13.10 5.18 -10.24
C LEU A 228 13.56 5.83 -8.93
N LYS A 229 14.32 6.93 -9.04
CA LYS A 229 14.90 7.71 -7.95
C LYS A 229 14.47 9.17 -7.98
N SER A 230 14.39 9.80 -9.15
CA SER A 230 14.05 11.21 -9.28
C SER A 230 12.91 11.45 -10.26
N VAL A 231 12.06 12.42 -9.95
CA VAL A 231 10.98 12.89 -10.81
C VAL A 231 10.98 14.41 -10.85
N ASP A 232 11.30 14.97 -12.02
CA ASP A 232 11.22 16.39 -12.33
C ASP A 232 9.83 16.74 -12.87
N ILE A 233 9.16 17.70 -12.26
CA ILE A 233 7.87 18.23 -12.72
C ILE A 233 8.11 19.56 -13.43
N LEU A 234 7.72 19.63 -14.71
CA LEU A 234 8.08 20.74 -15.61
C LEU A 234 6.89 21.66 -15.90
N GLY A 235 7.09 22.98 -15.88
CA GLY A 235 6.12 24.00 -16.32
C GLY A 235 4.88 24.22 -15.42
N LEU A 236 4.78 23.48 -14.31
CA LEU A 236 3.77 23.66 -13.27
C LEU A 236 4.18 24.68 -12.17
N GLY A 237 5.25 25.46 -12.44
CA GLY A 237 5.85 26.44 -11.55
C GLY A 237 6.99 25.85 -10.71
N ALA A 238 7.66 26.71 -9.94
CA ALA A 238 8.74 26.36 -9.03
C ALA A 238 8.65 27.14 -7.70
N GLY A 239 9.59 26.88 -6.79
CA GLY A 239 9.74 27.62 -5.53
C GLY A 239 9.32 26.85 -4.26
N PRO A 240 9.46 27.48 -3.08
CA PRO A 240 9.38 26.79 -1.79
C PRO A 240 7.97 26.27 -1.46
N ASP A 241 6.90 26.96 -1.88
CA ASP A 241 5.53 26.51 -1.63
C ASP A 241 5.18 25.24 -2.42
N LEU A 242 5.70 25.11 -3.64
CA LEU A 242 5.55 23.87 -4.42
C LEU A 242 6.40 22.75 -3.82
N ALA A 243 7.64 23.00 -3.44
CA ALA A 243 8.49 22.01 -2.76
C ALA A 243 7.82 21.49 -1.47
N LYS A 244 7.21 22.37 -0.67
CA LYS A 244 6.43 22.02 0.53
C LYS A 244 5.19 21.19 0.19
N LYS A 245 4.43 21.58 -0.84
CA LYS A 245 3.26 20.83 -1.33
C LYS A 245 3.65 19.44 -1.86
N LEU A 246 4.77 19.29 -2.56
CA LEU A 246 5.30 18.00 -3.03
C LEU A 246 5.75 17.12 -1.86
N LYS A 247 6.48 17.68 -0.88
CA LYS A 247 6.84 16.97 0.36
C LYS A 247 5.61 16.44 1.09
N GLN A 248 4.54 17.25 1.19
CA GLN A 248 3.27 16.83 1.77
C GLN A 248 2.58 15.70 0.96
N ALA A 249 2.68 15.74 -0.37
CA ALA A 249 2.15 14.67 -1.24
C ALA A 249 2.89 13.34 -1.07
N GLU A 250 4.22 13.37 -0.92
CA GLU A 250 5.02 12.20 -0.52
C GLU A 250 4.59 11.65 0.84
N ASP A 251 4.42 12.53 1.84
CA ASP A 251 4.10 12.12 3.22
C ASP A 251 2.74 11.44 3.30
N VAL A 252 1.71 12.02 2.67
CA VAL A 252 0.38 11.40 2.51
C VAL A 252 0.47 10.09 1.72
N SER A 253 1.27 10.03 0.66
CA SER A 253 1.42 8.79 -0.13
C SER A 253 2.13 7.68 0.66
N SER A 254 3.11 8.01 1.51
CA SER A 254 3.77 7.08 2.43
C SER A 254 2.82 6.52 3.50
N ALA A 255 1.79 7.30 3.84
CA ALA A 255 0.74 6.91 4.78
C ALA A 255 -0.36 6.05 4.12
N VAL A 256 -0.71 6.34 2.87
CA VAL A 256 -1.57 5.47 2.04
C VAL A 256 -0.88 4.13 1.75
N ILE A 257 0.43 4.15 1.46
CA ILE A 257 1.25 2.93 1.34
C ILE A 257 1.20 2.11 2.63
N PHE A 258 1.37 2.72 3.80
CA PHE A 258 1.23 2.02 5.07
C PHE A 258 -0.17 1.43 5.29
N GLY A 259 -1.23 2.14 4.90
CA GLY A 259 -2.59 1.57 4.87
C GLY A 259 -2.70 0.34 3.96
N ARG A 260 -2.06 0.36 2.79
CA ARG A 260 -1.95 -0.82 1.89
C ARG A 260 -1.11 -1.94 2.52
N GLU A 261 0.01 -1.62 3.16
CA GLU A 261 0.88 -2.60 3.85
C GLU A 261 0.11 -3.36 4.93
N LEU A 262 -0.74 -2.67 5.72
CA LEU A 262 -1.61 -3.33 6.68
C LEU A 262 -2.62 -4.25 5.97
N VAL A 263 -3.46 -3.74 5.06
CA VAL A 263 -4.52 -4.51 4.38
C VAL A 263 -3.99 -5.68 3.53
N ASN A 264 -2.80 -5.55 2.96
CA ASN A 264 -2.15 -6.61 2.20
C ASN A 264 -1.63 -7.75 3.10
N SER A 265 -1.31 -7.46 4.36
CA SER A 265 -0.77 -8.45 5.30
C SER A 265 -1.85 -9.49 5.62
N PRO A 266 -1.54 -10.80 5.52
CA PRO A 266 -2.51 -11.84 5.87
C PRO A 266 -2.67 -11.92 7.40
N ALA A 267 -3.83 -12.41 7.86
CA ALA A 267 -4.20 -12.39 9.29
C ALA A 267 -3.23 -13.16 10.20
N ASN A 268 -2.56 -14.20 9.69
CA ASN A 268 -1.50 -14.94 10.40
C ASN A 268 -0.20 -14.14 10.62
N VAL A 269 -0.12 -12.91 10.07
CA VAL A 269 0.97 -11.94 10.26
C VAL A 269 0.44 -10.68 10.95
N LEU A 270 -0.68 -10.11 10.50
CA LEU A 270 -1.31 -8.93 11.11
C LEU A 270 -2.47 -9.34 12.02
N THR A 271 -2.15 -9.86 13.20
CA THR A 271 -3.13 -10.14 14.27
C THR A 271 -3.51 -8.84 15.01
N PRO A 272 -4.54 -8.83 15.90
CA PRO A 272 -4.93 -7.64 16.67
C PRO A 272 -3.78 -7.07 17.53
N ALA A 273 -2.91 -7.94 18.05
CA ALA A 273 -1.73 -7.54 18.80
C ALA A 273 -0.73 -6.80 17.89
N VAL A 274 -0.43 -7.33 16.70
CA VAL A 274 0.50 -6.68 15.75
C VAL A 274 -0.08 -5.35 15.24
N LEU A 275 -1.40 -5.25 15.04
CA LEU A 275 -2.05 -3.99 14.70
C LEU A 275 -1.91 -2.93 15.82
N ALA A 276 -1.92 -3.35 17.09
CA ALA A 276 -1.65 -2.49 18.24
C ALA A 276 -0.15 -2.14 18.38
N GLU A 277 0.77 -3.04 18.02
CA GLU A 277 2.19 -2.74 17.90
C GLU A 277 2.45 -1.69 16.81
N GLU A 278 1.84 -1.79 15.62
CA GLU A 278 1.97 -0.80 14.55
C GLU A 278 1.45 0.58 14.97
N ALA A 279 0.31 0.64 15.68
CA ALA A 279 -0.17 1.89 16.28
C ALA A 279 0.82 2.46 17.32
N SER A 280 1.43 1.60 18.13
CA SER A 280 2.44 1.99 19.13
C SER A 280 3.74 2.47 18.49
N LYS A 281 4.13 1.93 17.32
CA LYS A 281 5.26 2.41 16.50
C LYS A 281 5.01 3.82 15.98
N ILE A 282 3.79 4.15 15.53
CA ILE A 282 3.43 5.52 15.13
C ILE A 282 3.63 6.49 16.31
N ALA A 283 3.12 6.17 17.49
CA ALA A 283 3.30 7.04 18.67
C ALA A 283 4.77 7.14 19.12
N SER A 284 5.56 6.08 18.95
CA SER A 284 6.99 6.09 19.26
C SER A 284 7.80 6.96 18.28
N LEU A 285 7.47 6.93 16.99
CA LEU A 285 8.13 7.72 15.94
C LEU A 285 7.78 9.22 16.00
N TYR A 286 6.60 9.56 16.52
CA TYR A 286 6.10 10.94 16.60
C TYR A 286 5.76 11.36 18.04
N GLY A 287 6.53 10.86 19.02
CA GLY A 287 6.26 11.02 20.46
C GLY A 287 6.30 12.46 20.99
N ASP A 288 6.67 13.44 20.17
CA ASP A 288 6.56 14.87 20.48
C ASP A 288 5.13 15.42 20.26
N VAL A 289 4.29 14.71 19.50
CA VAL A 289 2.90 15.09 19.18
C VAL A 289 1.88 13.96 19.36
N PHE A 290 2.31 12.72 19.58
CA PHE A 290 1.45 11.55 19.76
C PHE A 290 1.62 10.85 21.12
N SER A 291 0.51 10.38 21.69
CA SER A 291 0.48 9.39 22.76
C SER A 291 -0.36 8.18 22.37
N ALA A 292 0.05 6.97 22.79
CA ALA A 292 -0.73 5.74 22.62
C ALA A 292 -1.26 5.23 23.97
N THR A 293 -2.49 4.71 23.95
CA THR A 293 -3.10 3.90 24.99
C THR A 293 -3.65 2.64 24.34
N ILE A 294 -3.12 1.48 24.75
CA ILE A 294 -3.59 0.16 24.30
C ILE A 294 -4.26 -0.51 25.50
N LEU A 295 -5.51 -0.96 25.32
CA LEU A 295 -6.26 -1.67 26.35
C LEU A 295 -6.41 -3.14 25.98
N ASN A 296 -6.17 -4.02 26.95
CA ASN A 296 -6.38 -5.46 26.81
C ASN A 296 -7.85 -5.85 27.08
N ALA A 297 -8.17 -7.15 26.94
CA ALA A 297 -9.52 -7.68 27.15
C ALA A 297 -10.14 -7.35 28.52
N GLU A 298 -9.36 -7.43 29.61
CA GLU A 298 -9.87 -7.16 30.97
C GLU A 298 -10.11 -5.66 31.20
N GLN A 299 -9.26 -4.78 30.67
CA GLN A 299 -9.51 -3.33 30.71
C GLN A 299 -10.74 -2.94 29.88
N CYS A 300 -10.97 -3.60 28.75
CA CYS A 300 -12.19 -3.40 27.95
C CYS A 300 -13.46 -3.90 28.69
N LYS A 301 -13.32 -4.92 29.53
CA LYS A 301 -14.38 -5.53 30.35
C LYS A 301 -14.72 -4.66 31.57
N GLU A 302 -13.72 -4.05 32.22
CA GLU A 302 -13.91 -2.97 33.21
C GLU A 302 -14.69 -1.79 32.62
N LEU A 303 -14.38 -1.41 31.37
CA LEU A 303 -15.10 -0.40 30.58
C LEU A 303 -16.41 -0.93 29.94
N LYS A 304 -16.87 -2.13 30.34
CA LYS A 304 -18.16 -2.75 29.93
C LYS A 304 -18.36 -2.89 28.42
N MET A 305 -17.29 -3.08 27.64
CA MET A 305 -17.33 -3.21 26.17
C MET A 305 -17.85 -4.59 25.70
N GLY A 306 -18.95 -5.08 26.27
CA GLY A 306 -19.44 -6.45 26.10
C GLY A 306 -19.74 -6.86 24.67
N SER A 307 -20.30 -5.96 23.84
CA SER A 307 -20.52 -6.22 22.40
C SER A 307 -19.20 -6.45 21.63
N TYR A 308 -18.15 -5.65 21.88
CA TYR A 308 -16.83 -5.86 21.27
C TYR A 308 -16.17 -7.16 21.75
N LEU A 309 -16.26 -7.43 23.06
CA LEU A 309 -15.69 -8.64 23.66
C LEU A 309 -16.43 -9.91 23.23
N GLY A 310 -17.74 -9.86 22.97
CA GLY A 310 -18.52 -10.97 22.42
C GLY A 310 -18.01 -11.43 21.06
N VAL A 311 -17.79 -10.49 20.13
CA VAL A 311 -17.19 -10.78 18.82
C VAL A 311 -15.78 -11.36 18.97
N ALA A 312 -14.97 -10.82 19.89
CA ALA A 312 -13.60 -11.25 20.11
C ALA A 312 -13.45 -12.62 20.82
N ALA A 313 -14.46 -13.07 21.56
CA ALA A 313 -14.39 -14.24 22.46
C ALA A 313 -14.04 -15.57 21.78
N ALA A 314 -14.17 -15.64 20.45
CA ALA A 314 -13.86 -16.84 19.68
C ALA A 314 -12.37 -17.02 19.35
N SER A 315 -11.55 -15.96 19.28
CA SER A 315 -10.17 -16.08 18.76
C SER A 315 -9.14 -16.46 19.82
N ALA A 316 -8.11 -17.20 19.37
CA ALA A 316 -6.88 -17.44 20.12
C ALA A 316 -5.91 -16.24 20.11
N ASN A 317 -6.11 -15.26 19.23
CA ASN A 317 -5.34 -14.00 19.19
C ASN A 317 -6.09 -12.92 20.00
N PRO A 318 -5.58 -12.47 21.17
CA PRO A 318 -6.35 -11.63 22.08
C PRO A 318 -6.75 -10.26 21.49
N PRO A 319 -7.96 -9.75 21.82
CA PRO A 319 -8.39 -8.41 21.40
C PRO A 319 -7.55 -7.31 22.04
N HIS A 320 -7.33 -6.25 21.26
CA HIS A 320 -6.63 -5.04 21.69
C HIS A 320 -7.41 -3.80 21.24
N PHE A 321 -7.82 -2.95 22.19
CA PHE A 321 -8.44 -1.67 21.87
C PHE A 321 -7.36 -0.59 21.82
N ILE A 322 -7.21 0.02 20.64
CA ILE A 322 -6.17 0.97 20.31
C ILE A 322 -6.75 2.38 20.38
N HIS A 323 -6.10 3.26 21.14
CA HIS A 323 -6.37 4.70 21.13
C HIS A 323 -5.05 5.46 20.96
N LEU A 324 -4.86 6.09 19.80
CA LEU A 324 -3.83 7.13 19.62
C LEU A 324 -4.47 8.52 19.79
N ARG A 325 -3.71 9.46 20.36
CA ARG A 325 -4.09 10.87 20.45
C ARG A 325 -2.97 11.72 19.86
N TYR A 326 -3.31 12.52 18.86
CA TYR A 326 -2.50 13.63 18.36
C TYR A 326 -2.87 14.91 19.11
N THR A 327 -1.87 15.61 19.61
CA THR A 327 -1.97 16.95 20.20
C THR A 327 -1.07 17.89 19.39
N PRO A 328 -1.52 19.10 19.02
CA PRO A 328 -0.76 19.97 18.12
C PRO A 328 0.49 20.51 18.82
N PRO A 329 1.64 20.65 18.12
CA PRO A 329 2.92 21.01 18.75
C PRO A 329 2.99 22.44 19.29
N SER A 330 2.03 23.30 18.94
CA SER A 330 1.98 24.69 19.39
C SER A 330 0.54 25.23 19.41
N GLY A 331 0.19 25.94 20.49
CA GLY A 331 -1.11 26.56 20.69
C GLY A 331 -2.24 25.59 21.07
N PRO A 332 -3.39 26.09 21.55
CA PRO A 332 -4.51 25.24 21.92
C PRO A 332 -5.17 24.60 20.70
N ALA A 333 -5.65 23.37 20.85
CA ALA A 333 -6.56 22.75 19.89
C ALA A 333 -7.90 23.50 19.89
N LYS A 334 -8.28 24.04 18.72
CA LYS A 334 -9.56 24.73 18.48
C LYS A 334 -10.68 23.75 18.13
N VAL A 335 -10.33 22.60 17.57
CA VAL A 335 -11.26 21.52 17.21
C VAL A 335 -10.72 20.20 17.75
N LYS A 336 -11.60 19.36 18.28
CA LYS A 336 -11.31 17.96 18.63
C LYS A 336 -12.04 17.04 17.67
N LEU A 337 -11.34 16.06 17.12
CA LEU A 337 -11.86 15.08 16.16
C LEU A 337 -11.64 13.66 16.67
N ALA A 338 -12.52 12.73 16.29
CA ALA A 338 -12.34 11.30 16.50
C ALA A 338 -12.48 10.57 15.15
N LEU A 339 -11.48 9.76 14.80
CA LEU A 339 -11.47 8.90 13.63
C LEU A 339 -11.51 7.45 14.12
N VAL A 340 -12.64 6.78 13.89
CA VAL A 340 -12.91 5.42 14.38
C VAL A 340 -12.84 4.44 13.21
N GLY A 341 -12.01 3.40 13.33
CA GLY A 341 -11.77 2.42 12.27
C GLY A 341 -12.14 1.00 12.69
N LYS A 342 -12.91 0.29 11.87
CA LYS A 342 -13.17 -1.15 12.04
C LYS A 342 -11.85 -1.92 11.96
N GLY A 343 -11.61 -2.80 12.94
CA GLY A 343 -10.36 -3.52 13.13
C GLY A 343 -10.50 -5.05 13.16
N LEU A 344 -11.41 -5.63 12.36
CA LEU A 344 -11.46 -7.09 12.20
C LEU A 344 -10.31 -7.56 11.31
N THR A 345 -9.21 -7.97 11.95
CA THR A 345 -8.00 -8.47 11.28
C THR A 345 -8.26 -9.79 10.53
N PHE A 346 -9.29 -10.53 10.95
CA PHE A 346 -9.99 -11.49 10.11
C PHE A 346 -11.47 -11.56 10.50
N ASP A 347 -12.33 -11.93 9.55
CA ASP A 347 -13.75 -12.19 9.77
C ASP A 347 -14.15 -13.49 9.07
N SER A 348 -14.41 -14.57 9.83
CA SER A 348 -14.97 -15.82 9.30
C SER A 348 -16.50 -15.76 9.13
N GLY A 349 -17.15 -14.71 9.63
CA GLY A 349 -18.59 -14.67 9.93
C GLY A 349 -18.94 -15.22 11.32
N GLY A 350 -17.97 -15.67 12.11
CA GLY A 350 -18.23 -16.42 13.34
C GLY A 350 -18.99 -17.71 13.05
N TYR A 351 -19.87 -18.15 13.95
CA TYR A 351 -20.78 -19.29 13.71
C TYR A 351 -21.68 -19.09 12.47
N ASN A 352 -21.97 -17.83 12.10
CA ASN A 352 -22.64 -17.45 10.86
C ASN A 352 -21.65 -17.48 9.67
N ILE A 353 -20.99 -18.62 9.50
CA ILE A 353 -19.80 -18.78 8.66
C ILE A 353 -20.03 -18.37 7.20
N LYS A 354 -19.12 -17.54 6.67
CA LYS A 354 -19.10 -17.09 5.28
C LYS A 354 -18.95 -18.29 4.34
N THR A 355 -20.07 -18.70 3.73
CA THR A 355 -20.18 -19.95 2.94
C THR A 355 -20.84 -19.79 1.57
N GLY A 356 -21.41 -18.62 1.26
CA GLY A 356 -22.01 -18.35 -0.06
C GLY A 356 -20.96 -18.13 -1.16
N PRO A 357 -21.30 -18.32 -2.45
CA PRO A 357 -20.34 -18.27 -3.57
C PRO A 357 -19.73 -16.89 -3.84
N ILE A 358 -20.21 -15.82 -3.17
CA ILE A 358 -19.69 -14.45 -3.24
C ILE A 358 -19.33 -13.93 -1.83
N CYS A 359 -19.14 -14.82 -0.85
CA CYS A 359 -18.87 -14.42 0.55
C CYS A 359 -17.45 -13.91 0.78
N SER A 360 -16.52 -14.16 -0.15
CA SER A 360 -15.14 -13.67 -0.19
C SER A 360 -14.33 -13.89 1.10
N ILE A 361 -14.53 -15.03 1.78
CA ILE A 361 -13.89 -15.35 3.08
C ILE A 361 -12.35 -15.28 3.01
N GLU A 362 -11.78 -15.65 1.87
CA GLU A 362 -10.35 -15.58 1.55
C GLU A 362 -9.78 -14.16 1.48
N LEU A 363 -10.64 -13.15 1.26
CA LEU A 363 -10.26 -11.74 1.25
C LEU A 363 -10.42 -11.05 2.61
N MET A 364 -11.05 -11.70 3.61
CA MET A 364 -11.49 -11.06 4.87
C MET A 364 -10.37 -10.51 5.77
N LYS A 365 -9.09 -10.72 5.43
CA LYS A 365 -7.98 -9.91 5.96
C LYS A 365 -8.17 -8.40 5.73
N PHE A 366 -8.96 -8.01 4.73
CA PHE A 366 -9.25 -6.60 4.41
C PHE A 366 -10.30 -5.96 5.33
N ASP A 367 -10.94 -6.72 6.23
CA ASP A 367 -12.07 -6.22 7.04
C ASP A 367 -11.62 -5.30 8.21
N MET A 368 -10.30 -5.11 8.31
CA MET A 368 -9.63 -4.08 9.11
C MET A 368 -9.28 -2.81 8.29
N ALA A 369 -9.63 -2.70 7.01
CA ALA A 369 -9.23 -1.57 6.15
C ALA A 369 -9.68 -0.19 6.67
N GLY A 370 -10.77 -0.13 7.45
CA GLY A 370 -11.16 1.08 8.18
C GLY A 370 -10.09 1.52 9.19
N SER A 371 -9.59 0.58 10.01
CA SER A 371 -8.46 0.85 10.91
C SER A 371 -7.15 1.14 10.16
N ALA A 372 -6.90 0.50 9.02
CA ALA A 372 -5.73 0.81 8.18
C ALA A 372 -5.75 2.26 7.67
N ALA A 373 -6.93 2.76 7.25
CA ALA A 373 -7.11 4.16 6.86
C ALA A 373 -6.95 5.12 8.06
N VAL A 374 -7.41 4.74 9.24
CA VAL A 374 -7.28 5.53 10.48
C VAL A 374 -5.82 5.62 10.96
N LEU A 375 -5.08 4.50 10.97
CA LEU A 375 -3.65 4.51 11.33
C LEU A 375 -2.79 5.14 10.22
N GLY A 376 -3.19 5.02 8.96
CA GLY A 376 -2.63 5.82 7.85
C GLY A 376 -2.81 7.32 8.09
N ALA A 377 -4.02 7.77 8.43
CA ALA A 377 -4.27 9.17 8.78
C ALA A 377 -3.41 9.64 9.98
N ALA A 378 -3.20 8.77 10.99
CA ALA A 378 -2.30 9.06 12.11
C ALA A 378 -0.85 9.26 11.64
N LYS A 379 -0.32 8.36 10.79
CA LYS A 379 1.02 8.48 10.20
C LYS A 379 1.18 9.77 9.38
N ALA A 380 0.19 10.13 8.56
CA ALA A 380 0.20 11.38 7.78
C ALA A 380 0.19 12.62 8.69
N ILE A 381 -0.64 12.62 9.74
CA ILE A 381 -0.74 13.73 10.70
C ILE A 381 0.53 13.88 11.54
N GLY A 382 1.22 12.78 11.87
CA GLY A 382 2.52 12.79 12.54
C GLY A 382 3.65 13.41 11.72
N LEU A 383 3.60 13.27 10.39
CA LEU A 383 4.53 13.92 9.46
C LEU A 383 4.18 15.41 9.25
N ILE A 384 2.90 15.71 9.00
CA ILE A 384 2.43 17.07 8.64
C ILE A 384 2.36 18.02 9.84
N LYS A 385 2.12 17.49 11.04
CA LYS A 385 1.97 18.21 12.32
C LYS A 385 1.02 19.43 12.23
N PRO A 386 -0.24 19.25 11.78
CA PRO A 386 -1.19 20.35 11.58
C PRO A 386 -1.52 21.08 12.90
N PRO A 387 -1.48 22.43 12.95
CA PRO A 387 -1.75 23.20 14.15
C PRO A 387 -3.25 23.30 14.44
N GLY A 388 -3.59 23.55 15.72
CA GLY A 388 -4.96 23.93 16.13
C GLY A 388 -6.00 22.81 16.11
N VAL A 389 -5.62 21.54 15.87
CA VAL A 389 -6.50 20.37 15.93
C VAL A 389 -5.94 19.31 16.87
N GLU A 390 -6.82 18.69 17.66
CA GLU A 390 -6.54 17.47 18.44
C GLU A 390 -7.33 16.32 17.81
N VAL A 391 -6.68 15.17 17.59
CA VAL A 391 -7.28 14.06 16.85
C VAL A 391 -7.08 12.75 17.61
N HIS A 392 -8.19 12.07 17.89
CA HIS A 392 -8.22 10.75 18.51
C HIS A 392 -8.41 9.70 17.40
N PHE A 393 -7.55 8.70 17.35
CA PHE A 393 -7.61 7.60 16.39
C PHE A 393 -7.93 6.32 17.16
N ILE A 394 -9.07 5.71 16.89
CA ILE A 394 -9.66 4.67 17.73
C ILE A 394 -9.94 3.42 16.90
N VAL A 395 -9.45 2.26 17.35
CA VAL A 395 -9.65 0.97 16.69
C VAL A 395 -9.90 -0.10 17.75
N ALA A 396 -11.08 -0.71 17.72
CA ALA A 396 -11.34 -1.94 18.46
C ALA A 396 -10.86 -3.12 17.61
N ALA A 397 -9.65 -3.63 17.86
CA ALA A 397 -9.05 -4.70 17.06
C ALA A 397 -9.36 -6.08 17.64
N CYS A 398 -9.85 -6.99 16.80
CA CYS A 398 -10.06 -8.40 17.13
C CYS A 398 -10.13 -9.25 15.85
N GLU A 399 -10.46 -10.53 15.99
CA GLU A 399 -10.78 -11.45 14.89
C GLU A 399 -12.14 -12.08 15.20
N ASN A 400 -13.03 -12.13 14.22
CA ASN A 400 -14.30 -12.84 14.35
C ASN A 400 -14.09 -14.28 13.85
N MET A 401 -14.13 -15.25 14.77
CA MET A 401 -13.67 -16.63 14.57
C MET A 401 -14.73 -17.65 15.04
N ILE A 402 -14.44 -18.95 14.86
CA ILE A 402 -15.28 -20.05 15.35
C ILE A 402 -14.49 -20.86 16.38
N SER A 403 -15.01 -20.99 17.59
CA SER A 403 -14.49 -21.87 18.64
C SER A 403 -15.56 -22.11 19.71
N GLY A 404 -15.30 -23.02 20.65
CA GLY A 404 -16.22 -23.32 21.76
C GLY A 404 -16.44 -22.17 22.76
N THR A 405 -15.67 -21.08 22.65
CA THR A 405 -15.85 -19.82 23.41
C THR A 405 -16.53 -18.71 22.61
N GLY A 406 -16.87 -18.95 21.35
CA GLY A 406 -17.46 -17.94 20.47
C GLY A 406 -18.94 -17.64 20.75
N MET A 407 -19.31 -16.38 20.50
CA MET A 407 -20.68 -15.87 20.52
C MET A 407 -21.57 -16.60 19.50
N ARG A 408 -22.77 -16.99 19.92
CA ARG A 408 -23.75 -17.74 19.10
C ARG A 408 -24.79 -16.80 18.49
N PRO A 409 -25.42 -17.18 17.37
CA PRO A 409 -26.63 -16.50 16.88
C PRO A 409 -27.73 -16.60 17.94
N GLY A 410 -28.37 -15.47 18.25
CA GLY A 410 -29.38 -15.37 19.32
C GLY A 410 -28.82 -15.21 20.74
N ASP A 411 -27.50 -15.07 20.92
CA ASP A 411 -26.96 -14.53 22.18
C ASP A 411 -27.35 -13.03 22.29
N ILE A 412 -27.62 -12.57 23.52
CA ILE A 412 -27.85 -11.16 23.82
C ILE A 412 -26.60 -10.58 24.48
N VAL A 413 -25.95 -9.62 23.82
CA VAL A 413 -24.78 -8.89 24.35
C VAL A 413 -25.18 -7.52 24.89
N THR A 414 -24.36 -6.95 25.78
CA THR A 414 -24.57 -5.59 26.32
C THR A 414 -23.42 -4.67 25.90
N ALA A 415 -23.75 -3.50 25.35
CA ALA A 415 -22.79 -2.46 25.01
C ALA A 415 -22.41 -1.61 26.23
N SER A 416 -21.32 -0.83 26.13
CA SER A 416 -20.78 -0.02 27.23
C SER A 416 -21.69 1.13 27.68
N ASP A 417 -22.69 1.49 26.88
CA ASP A 417 -23.76 2.45 27.23
C ASP A 417 -24.99 1.78 27.89
N GLY A 418 -24.93 0.47 28.13
CA GLY A 418 -26.00 -0.31 28.76
C GLY A 418 -27.07 -0.83 27.79
N LYS A 419 -27.00 -0.54 26.49
CA LYS A 419 -27.95 -1.12 25.51
C LYS A 419 -27.68 -2.62 25.33
N THR A 420 -28.75 -3.40 25.30
CA THR A 420 -28.72 -4.82 24.89
C THR A 420 -28.90 -4.95 23.37
N ILE A 421 -28.19 -5.90 22.77
CA ILE A 421 -28.23 -6.22 21.34
C ILE A 421 -28.44 -7.73 21.22
N GLU A 422 -29.43 -8.15 20.43
CA GLU A 422 -29.70 -9.56 20.13
C GLU A 422 -29.06 -9.92 18.79
N GLU A 423 -28.11 -10.86 18.80
CA GLU A 423 -27.22 -11.14 17.65
C GLU A 423 -27.89 -12.07 16.63
N TRP A 424 -28.84 -11.51 15.87
CA TRP A 424 -29.52 -12.18 14.76
C TRP A 424 -28.66 -12.24 13.49
N ILE A 425 -28.64 -13.40 12.83
CA ILE A 425 -28.33 -13.43 11.40
C ILE A 425 -29.59 -13.03 10.61
N LEU A 426 -29.57 -11.84 10.00
CA LEU A 426 -30.60 -11.45 9.05
C LEU A 426 -30.06 -11.57 7.62
N TRP A 427 -30.07 -12.78 7.07
CA TRP A 427 -29.75 -13.06 5.67
C TRP A 427 -30.89 -12.64 4.72
N PHE A 428 -31.43 -11.42 4.92
CA PHE A 428 -32.34 -10.79 3.97
C PHE A 428 -31.52 -10.09 2.90
N VAL A 429 -31.61 -10.65 1.68
CA VAL A 429 -31.12 -10.02 0.46
C VAL A 429 -31.69 -8.60 0.36
N LYS A 430 -30.81 -7.59 0.28
CA LYS A 430 -31.20 -6.27 -0.23
C LYS A 430 -31.69 -6.44 -1.67
N ARG A 431 -33.01 -6.30 -1.84
CA ARG A 431 -33.61 -5.81 -3.08
C ARG A 431 -33.71 -4.28 -3.00
#